data_AF-A0A6G9N9C6-F1
#
_entry.id   AF-A0A6G9N9C6-F1
#
_cell.length_a   1.000
_cell.length_b   1.000
_cell.length_c   1.000
_cell.angle_alpha   90.00
_cell.angle_beta   90.00
_cell.angle_gamma   90.00
#
_symmetry.space_group_name_H-M   'P 1'
#
loop_
_entity.id
_entity.type
_entity.pdbx_description
1 polymer ?
#
loop_
_entity_poly.entity_id
_entity_poly.type
_entity_poly.pdbx_seq_one_letter_code
_entity_poly.pdbx_strand_id
1 'polypeptide(L)' 'MAYPRDISIAEAIKRYRLPRTHRVHWSPARKADVVRAVHDEAISFGEAQRRYLLSRSEFEQWERDLVGTQPGGARLEDA' A
#
# COMPACT_ATOMS: atom_id res chain seq x y z
N MET A 1 11.31 6.69 23.05
CA MET A 1 11.42 8.02 22.40
C MET A 1 12.84 8.12 21.88
N ALA A 2 13.19 8.39 20.61
CA ALA A 2 12.48 8.87 19.45
C ALA A 2 12.48 7.81 18.34
N TYR A 3 11.37 7.70 17.61
CA TYR A 3 11.27 6.85 16.43
C TYR A 3 12.19 7.40 15.34
N PRO A 4 13.00 6.58 14.65
CA PRO A 4 13.65 7.00 13.43
C PRO A 4 12.55 7.30 12.40
N ARG A 5 12.31 8.59 12.24
CA ARG A 5 11.56 9.21 11.17
C ARG A 5 12.42 9.11 9.92
N ASP A 6 11.77 9.10 8.76
CA ASP A 6 12.38 9.29 7.43
C ASP A 6 12.78 8.03 6.66
N ILE A 7 11.82 7.12 6.48
CA ILE A 7 11.31 7.04 5.11
C ILE A 7 10.06 7.90 5.12
N SER A 8 10.19 9.12 4.62
CA SER A 8 9.09 10.08 4.64
C SER A 8 7.90 9.44 3.93
N ILE A 9 6.74 9.31 4.58
CA ILE A 9 5.52 8.74 3.99
C ILE A 9 5.23 9.41 2.63
N ALA A 10 5.59 10.69 2.48
CA ALA A 10 5.53 11.42 1.21
C ALA A 10 6.40 10.81 0.10
N GLU A 11 7.59 10.32 0.42
CA GLU A 11 8.44 9.56 -0.50
C GLU A 11 7.87 8.18 -0.79
N ALA A 12 7.39 7.45 0.22
CA ALA A 12 6.72 6.17 -0.01
C ALA A 12 5.49 6.33 -0.92
N ILE A 13 4.69 7.39 -0.70
CA ILE A 13 3.57 7.78 -1.56
C ILE A 13 4.03 8.03 -2.99
N LYS A 14 5.15 8.73 -3.21
CA LYS A 14 5.68 8.97 -4.56
C LYS A 14 6.21 7.69 -5.20
N ARG A 15 6.96 6.89 -4.45
CA ARG A 15 7.65 5.68 -4.93
C ARG A 15 6.68 4.54 -5.26
N TYR A 16 5.66 4.37 -4.43
CA TYR A 16 4.62 3.34 -4.56
C TYR A 16 3.29 3.88 -5.11
N ARG A 17 3.28 5.11 -5.63
CA ARG A 17 2.06 5.79 -6.14
C ARG A 17 0.85 5.67 -5.20
N LEU A 18 1.10 5.73 -3.89
CA LEU A 18 0.05 5.49 -2.90
C LEU A 18 -0.97 6.65 -2.92
N PRO A 19 -2.25 6.35 -2.71
CA PRO A 19 -3.26 7.40 -2.61
C PRO A 19 -3.02 8.27 -1.36
N ARG A 20 -3.08 9.60 -1.51
CA ARG A 20 -2.90 10.54 -0.38
C ARG A 20 -4.07 10.52 0.62
N THR A 21 -5.19 9.91 0.25
CA THR A 21 -6.44 9.88 1.04
C THR A 21 -7.09 8.50 0.92
N HIS A 22 -7.80 8.04 1.95
CA HIS A 22 -8.53 6.76 1.88
C HIS A 22 -9.69 6.75 0.89
N ARG A 23 -10.24 7.93 0.55
CA ARG A 23 -11.44 8.09 -0.28
C ARG A 23 -11.07 7.95 -1.76
N VAL A 24 -10.57 6.78 -2.10
CA VAL A 24 -10.18 6.45 -3.46
C VAL A 24 -10.79 5.12 -3.84
N HIS A 25 -10.96 4.92 -5.14
CA HIS A 25 -11.28 3.61 -5.66
C HIS A 25 -10.10 2.67 -5.41
N TRP A 26 -10.32 1.64 -4.59
CA TRP A 26 -9.33 0.62 -4.24
C TRP A 26 -9.28 -0.46 -5.32
N SER A 27 -8.62 -0.14 -6.43
CA SER A 27 -8.29 -1.11 -7.46
C SER A 27 -7.26 -2.14 -6.93
N PRO A 28 -7.25 -3.38 -7.44
CA PRO A 28 -6.31 -4.42 -7.00
C PRO A 28 -4.85 -3.98 -7.08
N ALA A 29 -4.47 -3.20 -8.10
CA ALA A 29 -3.14 -2.61 -8.22
C ALA A 29 -2.78 -1.65 -7.06
N ARG A 30 -3.74 -0.85 -6.56
CA ARG A 30 -3.49 0.07 -5.43
C ARG A 30 -3.36 -0.66 -4.11
N LYS A 31 -4.15 -1.72 -3.93
CA LYS A 31 -4.01 -2.62 -2.77
C LYS A 31 -2.62 -3.27 -2.79
N ALA A 32 -2.16 -3.71 -3.97
CA ALA A 32 -0.80 -4.23 -4.19
C ALA A 32 0.28 -3.26 -3.73
N ASP A 33 0.21 -2.00 -4.17
CA ASP A 33 1.21 -1.01 -3.81
C ASP A 33 1.22 -0.69 -2.31
N VAL A 34 0.06 -0.64 -1.64
CA VAL A 34 0.00 -0.45 -0.19
C VAL A 34 0.63 -1.62 0.56
N VAL A 35 0.26 -2.86 0.20
CA VAL A 35 0.82 -4.06 0.85
C VAL A 35 2.33 -4.16 0.61
N ARG A 36 2.78 -3.91 -0.63
CA ARG A 36 4.20 -3.90 -0.97
C ARG A 36 4.95 -2.82 -0.20
N ALA A 37 4.39 -1.61 -0.06
CA ALA A 37 5.01 -0.53 0.71
C ALA A 37 5.12 -0.84 2.20
N VAL A 38 4.16 -1.58 2.78
CA VAL A 38 4.24 -2.06 4.16
C VAL A 38 5.30 -3.15 4.31
N HIS A 39 5.38 -4.07 3.36
CA HIS A 39 6.34 -5.18 3.37
C HIS A 39 7.78 -4.72 3.11
N ASP A 40 7.97 -3.67 2.30
CA ASP A 40 9.27 -3.02 2.06
C ASP A 40 9.69 -2.09 3.22
N GLU A 41 8.92 -2.08 4.32
CA GLU A 41 9.11 -1.20 5.48
C GLU A 41 9.08 0.31 5.15
N ALA A 42 8.65 0.67 3.93
CA ALA A 42 8.54 2.05 3.46
C ALA A 42 7.44 2.82 4.21
N ILE A 43 6.40 2.13 4.66
CA ILE A 43 5.40 2.64 5.62
C ILE A 43 5.13 1.59 6.71
N SER A 44 4.88 2.03 7.94
CA SER A 44 4.48 1.11 9.00
C SER A 44 2.99 0.75 8.89
N PHE A 45 2.63 -0.48 9.28
CA PHE A 45 1.24 -0.94 9.33
C PHE A 45 0.35 -0.01 10.17
N GLY A 46 0.84 0.48 11.31
CA GLY A 46 0.09 1.42 12.15
C GLY A 46 -0.21 2.75 11.46
N GLU A 47 0.68 3.21 10.57
CA GLU A 47 0.47 4.41 9.77
C GLU A 47 -0.55 4.16 8.65
N ALA A 48 -0.45 3.00 7.98
CA ALA A 48 -1.43 2.57 6.98
C ALA A 48 -2.84 2.45 7.61
N GLN A 49 -2.95 1.86 8.80
CA GLN A 49 -4.19 1.79 9.56
C GLN A 49 -4.77 3.17 9.88
N ARG A 50 -3.97 4.12 10.39
CA ARG A 50 -4.47 5.47 10.71
C ARG A 50 -4.92 6.24 9.46
N ARG A 51 -4.22 6.07 8.34
CA ARG A 51 -4.46 6.83 7.10
C ARG A 51 -5.60 6.26 6.26
N TYR A 52 -5.63 4.96 6.11
CA TYR A 52 -6.58 4.26 5.26
C TYR A 52 -7.73 3.61 6.05
N LEU A 53 -7.70 3.72 7.39
CA LEU A 53 -8.71 3.17 8.31
C LEU A 53 -8.92 1.66 8.13
N LEU A 54 -7.85 0.97 7.72
CA LEU A 54 -7.85 -0.45 7.45
C LEU A 54 -7.87 -1.21 8.78
N SER A 55 -8.61 -2.30 8.81
CA SER A 55 -8.43 -3.30 9.87
C SER A 55 -7.32 -4.28 9.51
N ARG A 56 -6.72 -4.92 10.52
CA ARG A 56 -5.71 -5.98 10.29
C ARG A 56 -6.23 -7.08 9.38
N SER A 57 -7.47 -7.52 9.60
CA SER A 57 -8.12 -8.53 8.77
C SER A 57 -8.35 -8.07 7.33
N GLU A 58 -8.54 -6.77 7.09
CA GLU A 58 -8.68 -6.21 5.74
C GLU A 58 -7.35 -6.21 5.01
N PHE A 59 -6.27 -5.87 5.70
CA PHE A 59 -4.91 -5.97 5.18
C PHE A 59 -4.51 -7.41 4.84
N GLU A 60 -4.76 -8.36 5.74
CA GLU A 60 -4.52 -9.79 5.48
C GLU A 60 -5.31 -10.29 4.25
N GLN A 61 -6.52 -9.75 4.05
CA GLN A 61 -7.33 -10.06 2.88
C GLN A 61 -6.69 -9.52 1.59
N TRP A 62 -6.09 -8.33 1.63
CA TRP A 62 -5.34 -7.76 0.51
C TRP A 62 -4.06 -8.54 0.22
N GLU A 63 -3.34 -9.00 1.25
CA GLU A 63 -2.17 -9.88 1.09
C GLU A 63 -2.55 -11.19 0.39
N ARG A 64 -3.67 -11.80 0.79
CA ARG A 64 -4.17 -13.03 0.17
C ARG A 64 -4.62 -12.83 -1.26
N ASP A 65 -5.33 -11.73 -1.54
CA ASP A 65 -5.72 -11.34 -2.89
C ASP A 65 -4.47 -11.17 -3.77
N LEU A 66 -3.38 -10.60 -3.23
CA LEU A 66 -2.12 -10.43 -3.93
C LEU A 66 -1.38 -11.72 -4.23
N VAL A 67 -1.33 -12.63 -3.26
CA VAL A 67 -0.75 -13.97 -3.46
C VAL A 67 -1.56 -14.77 -4.48
N GLY A 68 -2.88 -14.59 -4.51
CA GLY A 68 -3.76 -15.21 -5.49
C GLY A 68 -3.72 -14.56 -6.89
N THR A 69 -3.24 -13.31 -7.01
CA THR A 69 -3.30 -12.50 -8.25
C THR A 69 -1.94 -12.34 -8.96
N GLN A 70 -0.93 -13.15 -8.65
CA GLN A 70 0.26 -13.23 -9.53
C GLN A 70 0.03 -14.29 -10.61
N PRO A 71 0.01 -13.87 -11.88
CA PRO A 71 1.28 -13.74 -12.60
C PRO A 71 1.39 -12.47 -13.47
N GLY A 72 2.57 -11.83 -13.43
CA GLY A 72 3.05 -10.97 -14.51
C GLY A 72 2.74 -9.49 -14.35
N GLY A 73 3.78 -8.70 -14.03
CA GLY A 73 3.71 -7.25 -14.03
C GLY A 73 3.25 -6.65 -15.36
N ALA A 74 2.72 -5.43 -15.26
CA ALA A 74 2.47 -4.50 -16.35
C ALA A 74 1.53 -4.99 -17.47
N ARG A 75 0.23 -4.72 -17.31
CA ARG A 75 -0.60 -4.41 -18.47
C ARG A 75 -0.83 -2.90 -18.53
N LEU A 76 -0.05 -2.29 -19.41
CA LEU A 76 -0.14 -0.95 -19.97
C LEU A 76 -1.59 -0.42 -20.03
N GLU A 77 -1.80 0.74 -19.41
CA GLU A 77 -2.94 1.61 -19.72
C GLU A 77 -2.44 2.66 -20.73
N ASP A 78 -2.58 2.36 -22.03
CA ASP A 78 -2.58 3.30 -23.14
C ASP A 78 -3.64 2.81 -24.14
N ALA A 79 -4.76 3.53 -24.24
CA ALA A 79 -5.77 3.43 -25.30
C ALA A 79 -6.54 4.76 -25.40
#